data_AF-A0A925WQ19-F1
#
_entry.id   AF-A0A925WQ19-F1
#
_cell.length_a   1.000
_cell.length_b   1.000
_cell.length_c   1.000
_cell.angle_alpha   90.00
_cell.angle_beta   90.00
_cell.angle_gamma   90.00
#
_symmetry.space_group_name_H-M   'P 1'
#
loop_
_entity.id
_entity.type
_entity.pdbx_description
1 polymer ?
#
loop_
_entity_poly.entity_id
_entity_poly.type
_entity_poly.pdbx_seq_one_letter_code
_entity_poly.pdbx_strand_id
1 'polypeptide(L)'
;AARAAGEKAGELFAYNITTPVTLPRQQAAMIPVIAQAIDGEKVSLYNADSGPRFPLNAVRIRNDTKLHLKGGPVTLFDGSTYAGDARMEDIPPGDSRLVTYAVDLSVEGDRRGNGVTRQQTTFTIKRGVLALTRLQRTETVYTLKNKATEPRKVLVEHPYSPNVQQKLIQPATADERTASLYRFAVSVPPGKTEKLTVTTEQPLYQSLTLLRDDLDSLGYYVTNGEAPETVKAALREIVQRRRRVQELQQQAAARDAEIVGVVNDQQRIRKNMDALDKGSALYKRYVATLDAQETRIQAARADANRLRAAAANADRDLRAFLDKLEVA
;
A
#
# COMPACT_ATOMS: atom_id res chain seq x y z
N ALA A 1 -25.76 41.18 -34.09
CA ALA A 1 -25.92 39.96 -33.28
C ALA A 1 -26.10 40.38 -31.82
N ALA A 2 -27.18 39.94 -31.16
CA ALA A 2 -27.41 40.22 -29.75
C ALA A 2 -26.36 39.48 -28.89
N ARG A 3 -25.82 40.14 -27.85
CA ARG A 3 -24.84 39.54 -26.93
C ARG A 3 -25.42 39.48 -25.52
N ALA A 4 -25.20 38.37 -24.81
CA ALA A 4 -25.63 38.22 -23.43
C ALA A 4 -24.55 38.64 -22.42
N ALA A 5 -24.98 39.14 -21.26
CA ALA A 5 -24.15 39.43 -20.08
C ALA A 5 -24.59 38.51 -18.93
N GLY A 6 -23.64 38.03 -18.12
CA GLY A 6 -23.91 37.06 -17.06
C GLY A 6 -23.93 37.73 -15.70
N GLU A 7 -24.88 37.35 -14.84
CA GLU A 7 -24.90 37.68 -13.42
C GLU A 7 -24.91 36.41 -12.57
N LYS A 8 -24.27 36.49 -11.40
CA LYS A 8 -24.20 35.38 -10.43
C LYS A 8 -25.40 35.47 -9.50
N ALA A 9 -26.34 34.53 -9.61
CA ALA A 9 -27.55 34.46 -8.78
C ALA A 9 -27.53 33.18 -7.91
N GLY A 10 -26.54 33.05 -7.02
CA GLY A 10 -26.37 31.86 -6.17
C GLY A 10 -25.90 30.62 -6.95
N GLU A 11 -26.54 29.46 -6.75
CA GLU A 11 -26.30 28.21 -7.52
C GLU A 11 -26.82 28.26 -8.97
N LEU A 12 -27.51 29.34 -9.36
CA LEU A 12 -28.06 29.54 -10.70
C LEU A 12 -27.27 30.62 -11.46
N PHE A 13 -27.19 30.47 -12.78
CA PHE A 13 -26.64 31.48 -13.69
C PHE A 13 -27.65 31.85 -14.76
N ALA A 14 -27.73 33.14 -15.08
CA ALA A 14 -28.60 33.69 -16.11
C ALA A 14 -27.76 34.35 -17.21
N TYR A 15 -28.27 34.28 -18.45
CA TYR A 15 -27.69 34.97 -19.59
C TYR A 15 -28.62 36.12 -19.99
N ASN A 16 -28.26 37.34 -19.61
CA ASN A 16 -29.04 38.55 -19.88
C ASN A 16 -28.74 39.07 -21.29
N ILE A 17 -29.70 38.94 -22.21
CA ILE A 17 -29.54 39.44 -23.58
C ILE A 17 -29.51 40.97 -23.56
N THR A 18 -28.37 41.58 -23.90
CA THR A 18 -28.19 43.06 -23.81
C THR A 18 -28.79 43.81 -24.99
N THR A 19 -29.02 43.13 -26.12
CA THR A 19 -29.65 43.72 -27.31
C THR A 19 -31.09 43.19 -27.44
N PRO A 20 -32.12 44.06 -27.42
CA PRO A 20 -33.51 43.63 -27.58
C PRO A 20 -33.72 42.80 -28.85
N VAL A 21 -34.48 41.71 -28.73
CA VAL A 21 -34.84 40.81 -29.84
C VAL A 21 -36.35 40.89 -30.06
N THR A 22 -36.78 41.17 -31.29
CA THR A 22 -38.19 41.11 -31.69
C THR A 22 -38.50 39.75 -32.31
N LEU A 23 -39.47 39.03 -31.77
CA LEU A 23 -39.89 37.71 -32.26
C LEU A 23 -41.36 37.74 -32.68
N PRO A 24 -41.68 37.70 -33.98
CA PRO A 24 -43.06 37.68 -34.45
C PRO A 24 -43.85 36.46 -33.97
N ARG A 25 -45.18 36.57 -34.01
CA ARG A 25 -46.08 35.46 -33.65
C ARG A 25 -45.75 34.22 -34.49
N GLN A 26 -45.71 33.05 -33.82
CA GLN A 26 -45.41 31.74 -34.42
C GLN A 26 -44.01 31.60 -35.05
N GLN A 27 -43.04 32.40 -34.61
CA GLN A 27 -41.63 32.24 -35.00
C GLN A 27 -40.75 31.82 -33.82
N ALA A 28 -39.58 31.25 -34.12
CA ALA A 28 -38.56 30.86 -33.14
C ALA A 28 -37.23 31.56 -33.47
N ALA A 29 -36.45 31.89 -32.44
CA ALA A 29 -35.12 32.46 -32.59
C ALA A 29 -34.09 31.64 -31.80
N MET A 30 -32.96 31.35 -32.42
CA MET A 30 -31.76 30.87 -31.73
C MET A 30 -30.89 32.07 -31.39
N ILE A 31 -30.74 32.33 -30.09
CA ILE A 31 -29.95 33.44 -29.60
C ILE A 31 -28.60 32.87 -29.14
N PRO A 32 -27.48 33.22 -29.80
CA PRO A 32 -26.18 32.76 -29.35
C PRO A 32 -25.89 33.37 -27.98
N VAL A 33 -25.71 32.50 -26.99
CA VAL A 33 -25.38 32.93 -25.63
C VAL A 33 -23.96 33.50 -25.59
N ILE A 34 -23.05 32.82 -26.29
CA ILE A 34 -21.63 33.16 -26.36
C ILE A 34 -21.22 33.06 -27.83
N ALA A 35 -20.71 34.16 -28.37
CA ALA A 35 -20.18 34.25 -29.72
C ALA A 35 -18.84 35.00 -29.67
N GLN A 36 -17.87 34.37 -29.00
CA GLN A 36 -16.50 34.84 -28.88
C GLN A 36 -15.55 33.65 -28.93
N ALA A 37 -14.31 33.91 -29.34
CA ALA A 37 -13.25 32.94 -29.16
C ALA A 37 -13.04 32.69 -27.66
N ILE A 38 -12.73 31.44 -27.34
CA ILE A 38 -12.29 31.00 -26.01
C ILE A 38 -10.99 30.24 -26.17
N ASP A 39 -10.14 30.29 -25.15
CA ASP A 39 -8.88 29.57 -25.14
C ASP A 39 -9.11 28.06 -25.19
N GLY A 40 -8.58 27.42 -26.23
CA GLY A 40 -8.69 25.99 -26.47
C GLY A 40 -7.37 25.39 -26.94
N GLU A 41 -6.96 24.29 -26.32
CA GLU A 41 -5.78 23.52 -26.73
C GLU A 41 -6.17 22.08 -27.08
N LYS A 42 -5.89 21.64 -28.30
CA LYS A 42 -6.08 20.25 -28.72
C LYS A 42 -4.98 19.37 -28.15
N VAL A 43 -5.37 18.29 -27.48
CA VAL A 43 -4.45 17.32 -26.83
C VAL A 43 -4.95 15.89 -27.02
N SER A 44 -4.07 14.92 -26.88
CA SER A 44 -4.45 13.50 -26.79
C SER A 44 -4.34 13.07 -25.32
N LEU A 45 -5.46 12.72 -24.68
CA LEU A 45 -5.49 12.25 -23.29
C LEU A 45 -5.24 10.74 -23.24
N TYR A 46 -4.09 10.35 -22.69
CA TYR A 46 -3.72 8.94 -22.53
C TYR A 46 -3.90 8.49 -21.08
N ASN A 47 -4.82 7.55 -20.85
CA ASN A 47 -5.01 6.91 -19.56
C ASN A 47 -5.04 5.39 -19.74
N ALA A 48 -3.96 4.74 -19.32
CA ALA A 48 -3.74 3.31 -19.51
C ALA A 48 -4.72 2.41 -18.75
N ASP A 49 -5.39 2.91 -17.70
CA ASP A 49 -6.38 2.14 -16.94
C ASP A 49 -7.76 2.14 -17.62
N SER A 50 -8.09 3.21 -18.36
CA SER A 50 -9.34 3.32 -19.14
C SER A 50 -9.25 2.79 -20.58
N GLY A 51 -8.06 2.87 -21.18
CA GLY A 51 -7.82 2.52 -22.58
C GLY A 51 -6.32 2.26 -22.80
N PRO A 52 -5.87 0.99 -22.85
CA PRO A 52 -4.45 0.67 -22.73
C PRO A 52 -3.63 0.96 -23.99
N ARG A 53 -4.26 1.25 -25.14
CA ARG A 53 -3.57 1.36 -26.44
C ARG A 53 -3.72 2.70 -27.13
N PHE A 54 -4.91 3.29 -27.14
CA PHE A 54 -5.17 4.53 -27.88
C PHE A 54 -5.65 5.62 -26.90
N PRO A 55 -5.07 6.82 -26.95
CA PRO A 55 -5.59 7.96 -26.20
C PRO A 55 -6.92 8.44 -26.77
N LEU A 56 -7.57 9.35 -26.04
CA LEU A 56 -8.72 10.08 -26.51
C LEU A 56 -8.29 11.45 -27.02
N ASN A 57 -8.74 11.85 -28.21
CA ASN A 57 -8.70 13.25 -28.60
C ASN A 57 -9.52 14.09 -27.61
N ALA A 58 -8.92 15.17 -27.15
CA ALA A 58 -9.54 16.10 -26.22
C ALA A 58 -9.22 17.55 -26.58
N VAL A 59 -10.07 18.45 -26.13
CA VAL A 59 -9.77 19.88 -26.06
C VAL A 59 -9.71 20.31 -24.61
N ARG A 60 -8.59 20.93 -24.21
CA ARG A 60 -8.50 21.66 -22.96
C ARG A 60 -9.08 23.04 -23.21
N ILE A 61 -10.25 23.29 -22.63
CA ILE A 61 -10.96 24.57 -22.72
C ILE A 61 -10.65 25.34 -21.45
N ARG A 62 -10.22 26.60 -21.60
CA ARG A 62 -10.17 27.57 -20.50
C ARG A 62 -11.26 28.60 -20.73
N ASN A 63 -12.12 28.78 -19.73
CA ASN A 63 -13.12 29.83 -19.78
C ASN A 63 -12.48 31.18 -19.40
N ASP A 64 -11.95 31.87 -20.39
CA ASP A 64 -11.45 33.25 -20.31
C ASP A 64 -12.57 34.30 -20.42
N THR A 65 -13.82 33.86 -20.55
CA THR A 65 -14.99 34.74 -20.59
C THR A 65 -15.43 35.14 -19.17
N LYS A 66 -16.29 36.15 -19.07
CA LYS A 66 -16.95 36.53 -17.81
C LYS A 66 -18.22 35.73 -17.53
N LEU A 67 -18.60 34.83 -18.44
CA LEU A 67 -19.84 34.07 -18.40
C LEU A 67 -19.59 32.66 -17.89
N HIS A 68 -20.58 32.08 -17.23
CA HIS A 68 -20.55 30.66 -16.90
C HIS A 68 -20.80 29.85 -18.17
N LEU A 69 -19.89 28.92 -18.54
CA LEU A 69 -20.15 28.00 -19.67
C LEU A 69 -20.94 26.81 -19.13
N LYS A 70 -22.21 26.71 -19.55
CA LYS A 70 -23.08 25.63 -19.11
C LYS A 70 -22.62 24.29 -19.67
N GLY A 71 -22.52 23.29 -18.80
CA GLY A 71 -22.29 21.91 -19.17
C GLY A 71 -23.46 21.31 -19.95
N GLY A 72 -23.16 20.38 -20.85
CA GLY A 72 -24.14 19.77 -21.73
C GLY A 72 -23.50 18.92 -22.83
N PRO A 73 -24.32 18.28 -23.67
CA PRO A 73 -23.83 17.65 -24.90
C PRO A 73 -23.26 18.74 -25.82
N VAL A 74 -22.11 18.47 -26.42
CA VAL A 74 -21.44 19.36 -27.35
C VAL A 74 -21.01 18.57 -28.58
N THR A 75 -21.14 19.20 -29.74
CA THR A 75 -20.65 18.68 -31.02
C THR A 75 -19.42 19.48 -31.41
N LEU A 76 -18.30 18.79 -31.61
CA LEU A 76 -17.02 19.41 -31.91
C LEU A 76 -16.74 19.36 -33.41
N PHE A 77 -16.22 20.47 -33.92
CA PHE A 77 -15.74 20.60 -35.30
C PHE A 77 -14.27 21.02 -35.28
N ASP A 78 -13.47 20.40 -36.14
CA ASP A 78 -12.10 20.82 -36.44
C ASP A 78 -12.10 21.50 -37.80
N GLY A 79 -12.04 22.84 -37.80
CA GLY A 79 -12.40 23.66 -38.95
C GLY A 79 -13.85 23.41 -39.36
N SER A 80 -14.08 22.97 -40.60
CA SER A 80 -15.40 22.62 -41.14
C SER A 80 -15.76 21.14 -40.98
N THR A 81 -14.88 20.33 -40.39
CA THR A 81 -15.05 18.87 -40.33
C THR A 81 -15.59 18.44 -38.97
N TYR A 82 -16.63 17.61 -38.98
CA TYR A 82 -17.14 17.00 -37.75
C TYR A 82 -16.04 16.14 -37.10
N ALA A 83 -15.73 16.43 -35.84
CA ALA A 83 -14.65 15.78 -35.10
C ALA A 83 -15.18 14.73 -34.11
N GLY A 84 -16.38 14.94 -33.55
CA GLY A 84 -17.01 14.04 -32.58
C GLY A 84 -18.01 14.77 -31.69
N ASP A 85 -18.72 13.98 -30.89
CA ASP A 85 -19.59 14.48 -29.83
C ASP A 85 -18.96 14.21 -28.48
N ALA A 86 -19.22 15.10 -27.52
CA ALA A 86 -18.75 14.96 -26.14
C ALA A 86 -19.79 15.48 -25.15
N ARG A 87 -19.51 15.21 -23.88
CA ARG A 87 -20.21 15.84 -22.76
C ARG A 87 -19.25 16.82 -22.09
N MET A 88 -19.64 18.09 -22.06
CA MET A 88 -18.92 19.14 -21.36
C MET A 88 -19.51 19.33 -19.96
N GLU A 89 -18.65 19.53 -18.96
CA GLU A 89 -19.06 19.95 -17.62
C GLU A 89 -19.25 21.48 -17.56
N ASP A 90 -19.84 21.97 -16.47
CA ASP A 90 -19.87 23.40 -16.22
C ASP A 90 -18.45 23.97 -16.06
N ILE A 91 -18.17 25.07 -16.76
CA ILE A 91 -16.89 25.78 -16.72
C ILE A 91 -17.13 27.21 -16.20
N PRO A 92 -16.91 27.47 -14.91
CA PRO A 92 -16.96 28.83 -14.36
C PRO A 92 -15.94 29.79 -15.01
N PRO A 93 -16.15 31.12 -14.92
CA PRO A 93 -15.14 32.09 -15.34
C PRO A 93 -13.79 31.82 -14.68
N GLY A 94 -12.73 31.75 -15.48
CA GLY A 94 -11.36 31.46 -15.04
C GLY A 94 -11.00 29.98 -14.93
N ASP A 95 -11.98 29.08 -14.92
CA ASP A 95 -11.76 27.63 -14.80
C ASP A 95 -11.34 26.99 -16.13
N SER A 96 -10.84 25.75 -16.06
CA SER A 96 -10.54 24.93 -17.24
C SER A 96 -11.11 23.52 -17.10
N ARG A 97 -11.49 22.92 -18.24
CA ARG A 97 -11.93 21.51 -18.33
C ARG A 97 -11.31 20.83 -19.54
N LEU A 98 -11.09 19.52 -19.43
CA LEU A 98 -10.75 18.66 -20.56
C LEU A 98 -12.03 18.01 -21.08
N VAL A 99 -12.28 18.15 -22.37
CA VAL A 99 -13.44 17.55 -23.05
C VAL A 99 -12.93 16.55 -24.07
N THR A 100 -13.07 15.25 -23.77
CA THR A 100 -12.72 14.14 -24.66
C THR A 100 -13.86 13.85 -25.63
N TYR A 101 -13.59 13.64 -26.92
CA TYR A 101 -14.63 13.54 -27.95
C TYR A 101 -14.47 12.38 -28.95
N ALA A 102 -13.27 11.80 -29.08
CA ALA A 102 -13.04 10.68 -29.99
C ALA A 102 -11.81 9.87 -29.57
N VAL A 103 -11.68 8.64 -30.03
CA VAL A 103 -10.43 7.87 -29.91
C VAL A 103 -9.41 8.43 -30.90
N ASP A 104 -8.19 8.70 -30.44
CA ASP A 104 -7.07 9.13 -31.29
C ASP A 104 -6.32 7.91 -31.83
N LEU A 105 -6.73 7.42 -33.00
CA LEU A 105 -6.09 6.28 -33.67
C LEU A 105 -4.70 6.61 -34.23
N SER A 106 -4.30 7.89 -34.21
CA SER A 106 -3.00 8.32 -34.73
C SER A 106 -1.89 8.22 -33.68
N VAL A 107 -2.23 8.03 -32.41
CA VAL A 107 -1.26 7.87 -31.33
C VAL A 107 -1.46 6.51 -30.67
N GLU A 108 -0.40 5.74 -30.53
CA GLU A 108 -0.41 4.51 -29.72
C GLU A 108 0.34 4.76 -28.43
N GLY A 109 -0.25 4.35 -27.31
CA GLY A 109 0.40 4.31 -26.02
C GLY A 109 0.62 2.87 -25.56
N ASP A 110 1.65 2.69 -24.73
CA ASP A 110 1.92 1.48 -23.99
C ASP A 110 2.40 1.88 -22.59
N ARG A 111 1.90 1.21 -21.54
CA ARG A 111 2.35 1.41 -20.15
C ARG A 111 3.02 0.15 -19.65
N ARG A 112 4.30 0.25 -19.30
CA ARG A 112 5.06 -0.84 -18.67
C ARG A 112 5.47 -0.45 -17.27
N GLY A 113 5.20 -1.32 -16.29
CA GLY A 113 5.78 -1.23 -14.97
C GLY A 113 7.15 -1.90 -14.99
N ASN A 114 8.21 -1.16 -14.68
CA ASN A 114 9.55 -1.72 -14.49
C ASN A 114 9.69 -2.23 -13.04
N GLY A 115 8.81 -3.15 -12.65
CA GLY A 115 8.83 -3.78 -11.33
C GLY A 115 8.84 -2.80 -10.14
N VAL A 116 9.06 -3.37 -8.95
CA VAL A 116 9.30 -2.61 -7.72
C VAL A 116 10.79 -2.65 -7.43
N THR A 117 11.46 -1.51 -7.49
CA THR A 117 12.88 -1.42 -7.08
C THR A 117 12.94 -0.98 -5.63
N ARG A 118 13.43 -1.86 -4.76
CA ARG A 118 13.72 -1.55 -3.37
C ARG A 118 15.05 -0.82 -3.29
N GLN A 119 15.05 0.42 -2.81
CA GLN A 119 16.26 1.27 -2.80
C GLN A 119 16.96 1.26 -1.45
N GLN A 120 16.20 1.23 -0.36
CA GLN A 120 16.77 1.36 0.98
C GLN A 120 15.86 0.67 1.99
N THR A 121 16.46 -0.14 2.86
CA THR A 121 15.80 -0.65 4.06
C THR A 121 16.56 -0.16 5.27
N THR A 122 15.91 0.66 6.09
CA THR A 122 16.44 1.05 7.40
C THR A 122 15.85 0.11 8.45
N PHE A 123 16.72 -0.40 9.31
CA PHE A 123 16.34 -1.25 10.44
C PHE A 123 16.63 -0.48 11.72
N THR A 124 15.74 -0.56 12.70
CA THR A 124 15.98 0.02 14.02
C THR A 124 15.42 -0.91 15.06
N ILE A 125 16.23 -1.33 16.01
CA ILE A 125 15.79 -2.06 17.19
C ILE A 125 15.77 -1.07 18.36
N LYS A 126 14.62 -0.94 19.01
CA LYS A 126 14.47 -0.13 20.21
C LYS A 126 13.47 -0.77 21.16
N ARG A 127 13.87 -1.00 22.40
CA ARG A 127 12.98 -1.49 23.49
C ARG A 127 12.15 -2.71 23.09
N GLY A 128 12.80 -3.72 22.52
CA GLY A 128 12.14 -4.96 22.10
C GLY A 128 11.30 -4.89 20.83
N VAL A 129 11.34 -3.77 20.09
CA VAL A 129 10.66 -3.62 18.80
C VAL A 129 11.70 -3.46 17.70
N LEU A 130 11.61 -4.29 16.66
CA LEU A 130 12.30 -4.08 15.40
C LEU A 130 11.38 -3.31 14.45
N ALA A 131 11.74 -2.06 14.17
CA ALA A 131 11.13 -1.24 13.14
C ALA A 131 11.92 -1.37 11.84
N LEU A 132 11.20 -1.56 10.73
CA LEU A 132 11.75 -1.60 9.39
C LEU A 132 11.06 -0.54 8.56
N THR A 133 11.84 0.31 7.93
CA THR A 133 11.34 1.26 6.93
C THR A 133 11.92 0.87 5.59
N ARG A 134 11.07 0.49 4.63
CA ARG A 134 11.48 0.17 3.26
C ARG A 134 11.06 1.30 2.35
N LEU A 135 12.01 1.91 1.65
CA LEU A 135 11.69 2.82 0.56
C LEU A 135 11.46 2.00 -0.70
N GLN A 136 10.20 1.94 -1.11
CA GLN A 136 9.77 1.30 -2.34
C GLN A 136 9.71 2.36 -3.44
N ARG A 137 10.49 2.15 -4.50
CA ARG A 137 10.44 2.95 -5.72
C ARG A 137 9.77 2.16 -6.83
N THR A 138 8.74 2.74 -7.42
CA THR A 138 8.01 2.14 -8.54
C THR A 138 8.23 3.01 -9.77
N GLU A 139 8.76 2.39 -10.82
CA GLU A 139 9.00 3.04 -12.10
C GLU A 139 7.96 2.57 -13.12
N THR A 140 7.26 3.52 -13.72
CA THR A 140 6.27 3.29 -14.78
C THR A 140 6.72 4.02 -16.03
N VAL A 141 6.96 3.27 -17.11
CA VAL A 141 7.38 3.82 -18.39
C VAL A 141 6.20 3.83 -19.35
N TYR A 142 5.87 5.03 -19.84
CA TYR A 142 4.90 5.27 -20.88
C TYR A 142 5.63 5.44 -22.20
N THR A 143 5.32 4.61 -23.18
CA THR A 143 5.84 4.73 -24.54
C THR A 143 4.73 5.23 -25.45
N LEU A 144 4.96 6.36 -26.11
CA LEU A 144 3.96 7.04 -26.93
C LEU A 144 4.48 7.13 -28.36
N LYS A 145 3.78 6.52 -29.31
CA LYS A 145 4.13 6.52 -30.73
C LYS A 145 3.12 7.35 -31.52
N ASN A 146 3.59 8.42 -32.15
CA ASN A 146 2.79 9.23 -33.04
C ASN A 146 2.94 8.73 -34.49
N LYS A 147 1.83 8.33 -35.11
CA LYS A 147 1.73 7.89 -36.51
C LYS A 147 1.22 9.00 -37.44
N ALA A 148 0.82 10.16 -36.91
CA ALA A 148 0.39 11.29 -37.71
C ALA A 148 1.60 12.00 -38.36
N THR A 149 1.28 12.82 -39.37
CA THR A 149 2.20 13.79 -39.98
C THR A 149 2.37 15.07 -39.16
N GLU A 150 1.48 15.29 -38.18
CA GLU A 150 1.49 16.45 -37.29
C GLU A 150 2.01 16.08 -35.89
N PRO A 151 2.66 17.01 -35.17
CA PRO A 151 3.04 16.79 -33.78
C PRO A 151 1.79 16.57 -32.91
N ARG A 152 1.96 15.79 -31.83
CA ARG A 152 0.90 15.49 -30.87
C ARG A 152 1.35 15.86 -29.48
N LYS A 153 0.55 16.67 -28.78
CA LYS A 153 0.71 16.92 -27.34
C LYS A 153 -0.15 15.90 -26.58
N VAL A 154 0.50 14.93 -25.96
CA VAL A 154 -0.15 13.85 -25.23
C VAL A 154 -0.15 14.20 -23.74
N LEU A 155 -1.33 14.25 -23.11
CA LEU A 155 -1.46 14.32 -21.65
C LEU A 155 -1.55 12.91 -21.09
N VAL A 156 -0.51 12.46 -20.40
CA VAL A 156 -0.47 11.15 -19.76
C VAL A 156 -1.03 11.25 -18.36
N GLU A 157 -2.07 10.47 -18.06
CA GLU A 157 -2.60 10.32 -16.71
C GLU A 157 -1.89 9.19 -15.97
N HIS A 158 -1.30 9.53 -14.83
CA HIS A 158 -0.69 8.59 -13.90
C HIS A 158 -1.46 8.60 -12.58
N PRO A 159 -2.02 7.46 -12.14
CA PRO A 159 -2.80 7.42 -10.92
C PRO A 159 -1.93 7.63 -9.68
N TYR A 160 -2.50 8.33 -8.69
CA TYR A 160 -1.95 8.40 -7.33
C TYR A 160 -3.08 8.36 -6.30
N SER A 161 -2.79 7.85 -5.12
CA SER A 161 -3.74 7.83 -4.00
C SER A 161 -3.40 8.92 -2.98
N PRO A 162 -4.30 9.89 -2.70
CA PRO A 162 -4.02 10.95 -1.73
C PRO A 162 -3.86 10.43 -0.30
N ASN A 163 -4.39 9.23 -0.02
CA ASN A 163 -4.32 8.58 1.30
C ASN A 163 -3.01 7.80 1.53
N VAL A 164 -2.17 7.67 0.51
CA VAL A 164 -0.87 6.97 0.60
C VAL A 164 0.24 8.02 0.59
N GLN A 165 1.24 7.85 1.46
CA GLN A 165 2.43 8.71 1.48
C GLN A 165 3.35 8.40 0.29
N GLN A 166 2.87 8.66 -0.92
CA GLN A 166 3.61 8.46 -2.16
C GLN A 166 4.16 9.81 -2.64
N LYS A 167 5.47 9.86 -2.85
CA LYS A 167 6.17 11.00 -3.41
C LYS A 167 6.45 10.76 -4.89
N LEU A 168 6.22 11.78 -5.70
CA LEU A 168 6.67 11.80 -7.09
C LEU A 168 8.17 12.17 -7.11
N ILE A 169 9.00 11.30 -7.70
CA ILE A 169 10.46 11.46 -7.79
C ILE A 169 10.87 11.92 -9.19
N GLN A 170 10.28 11.30 -10.21
CA GLN A 170 10.53 11.63 -11.61
C GLN A 170 9.22 11.55 -12.40
N PRO A 171 8.90 12.55 -13.23
CA PRO A 171 9.44 13.91 -13.20
C PRO A 171 9.29 14.55 -11.80
N ALA A 172 10.09 15.56 -11.46
CA ALA A 172 10.03 16.16 -10.10
C ALA A 172 8.67 16.82 -9.78
N THR A 173 7.94 17.23 -10.81
CA THR A 173 6.62 17.85 -10.75
C THR A 173 5.75 17.34 -11.89
N ALA A 174 4.43 17.33 -11.68
CA ALA A 174 3.47 17.13 -12.77
C ALA A 174 3.00 18.49 -13.31
N ASP A 175 2.59 18.52 -14.58
CA ASP A 175 2.04 19.74 -15.20
C ASP A 175 0.66 20.09 -14.62
N GLU A 176 -0.11 19.08 -14.24
CA GLU A 176 -1.42 19.24 -13.63
C GLU A 176 -1.69 18.10 -12.63
N ARG A 177 -2.47 18.39 -11.59
CA ARG A 177 -2.90 17.42 -10.58
C ARG A 177 -4.41 17.50 -10.41
N THR A 178 -5.06 16.34 -10.39
CA THR A 178 -6.45 16.19 -9.97
C THR A 178 -6.50 15.56 -8.57
N ALA A 179 -7.69 15.19 -8.09
CA ALA A 179 -7.83 14.51 -6.80
C ALA A 179 -7.03 13.18 -6.71
N SER A 180 -6.83 12.49 -7.84
CA SER A 180 -6.25 11.15 -7.88
C SER A 180 -5.34 10.87 -9.07
N LEU A 181 -5.01 11.88 -9.89
CA LEU A 181 -4.18 11.73 -11.08
C LEU A 181 -3.11 12.82 -11.15
N TYR A 182 -1.90 12.42 -11.49
CA TYR A 182 -0.91 13.31 -12.10
C TYR A 182 -1.12 13.34 -13.61
N ARG A 183 -0.97 14.52 -14.21
CA ARG A 183 -1.00 14.71 -15.66
C ARG A 183 0.34 15.26 -16.13
N PHE A 184 0.94 14.58 -17.11
CA PHE A 184 2.21 14.96 -17.71
C PHE A 184 2.02 15.25 -19.20
N ALA A 185 2.48 16.39 -19.67
CA ALA A 185 2.46 16.77 -21.07
C ALA A 185 3.71 16.26 -21.79
N VAL A 186 3.51 15.43 -22.80
CA VAL A 186 4.57 14.89 -23.65
C VAL A 186 4.33 15.34 -25.07
N SER A 187 5.28 16.07 -25.65
CA SER A 187 5.25 16.43 -27.07
C SER A 187 5.87 15.31 -27.89
N VAL A 188 5.08 14.66 -28.76
CA VAL A 188 5.51 13.55 -29.61
C VAL A 188 5.55 14.01 -31.06
N PRO A 189 6.74 14.18 -31.66
CA PRO A 189 6.87 14.65 -33.05
C PRO A 189 6.25 13.67 -34.06
N PRO A 190 5.97 14.12 -35.30
CA PRO A 190 5.44 13.29 -36.37
C PRO A 190 6.27 12.02 -36.61
N GLY A 191 5.62 10.87 -36.68
CA GLY A 191 6.29 9.58 -36.94
C GLY A 191 7.28 9.12 -35.88
N LYS A 192 7.38 9.79 -34.72
CA LYS A 192 8.34 9.49 -33.65
C LYS A 192 7.68 8.74 -32.48
N THR A 193 8.54 8.17 -31.65
CA THR A 193 8.19 7.54 -30.39
C THR A 193 8.91 8.25 -29.27
N GLU A 194 8.16 8.70 -28.27
CA GLU A 194 8.70 9.33 -27.05
C GLU A 194 8.42 8.46 -25.83
N LYS A 195 9.23 8.64 -24.78
CA LYS A 195 9.07 7.94 -23.52
C LYS A 195 8.92 8.93 -22.37
N LEU A 196 7.98 8.64 -21.49
CA LEU A 196 7.83 9.29 -20.19
C LEU A 196 8.05 8.26 -19.10
N THR A 197 9.06 8.48 -18.26
CA THR A 197 9.30 7.67 -17.07
C THR A 197 8.72 8.38 -15.85
N VAL A 198 7.74 7.75 -15.21
CA VAL A 198 7.16 8.20 -13.95
C VAL A 198 7.66 7.30 -12.82
N THR A 199 8.46 7.88 -11.94
CA THR A 199 9.03 7.24 -10.76
C THR A 199 8.37 7.80 -9.52
N THR A 200 7.76 6.93 -8.74
CA THR A 200 7.19 7.26 -7.43
C THR A 200 7.91 6.51 -6.33
N GLU A 201 7.91 7.07 -5.14
CA GLU A 201 8.54 6.49 -3.95
C GLU A 201 7.55 6.51 -2.79
N GLN A 202 7.42 5.39 -2.09
CA GLN A 202 6.59 5.27 -0.91
C GLN A 202 7.36 4.58 0.22
N PRO A 203 7.31 5.09 1.46
CA PRO A 203 7.81 4.37 2.61
C PRO A 203 6.80 3.28 3.01
N LEU A 204 7.30 2.06 3.16
CA LEU A 204 6.58 0.95 3.77
C LEU A 204 7.13 0.72 5.17
N TYR A 205 6.27 0.89 6.16
CA TYR A 205 6.59 0.67 7.56
C TYR A 205 6.19 -0.75 7.97
N GLN A 206 7.10 -1.46 8.62
CA GLN A 206 6.84 -2.75 9.23
C GLN A 206 7.41 -2.73 10.64
N SER A 207 6.68 -3.31 11.61
CA SER A 207 7.12 -3.42 13.00
C SER A 207 6.94 -4.85 13.48
N LEU A 208 7.93 -5.34 14.22
CA LEU A 208 7.96 -6.67 14.79
C LEU A 208 8.29 -6.58 16.30
N THR A 209 7.52 -7.30 17.11
CA THR A 209 7.73 -7.41 18.56
C THR A 209 8.64 -8.60 18.87
N LEU A 210 9.89 -8.33 19.23
CA LEU A 210 10.97 -9.32 19.34
C LEU A 210 10.72 -10.40 20.39
N LEU A 211 9.89 -10.11 21.40
CA LEU A 211 9.52 -11.06 22.45
C LEU A 211 8.40 -12.03 22.04
N ARG A 212 7.46 -11.58 21.20
CA ARG A 212 6.21 -12.29 20.91
C ARG A 212 6.21 -12.93 19.54
N ASP A 213 6.82 -12.28 18.56
CA ASP A 213 6.80 -12.77 17.19
C ASP A 213 7.54 -14.10 17.07
N ASP A 214 7.21 -14.83 16.03
CA ASP A 214 7.76 -16.15 15.77
C ASP A 214 9.29 -16.12 15.54
N LEU A 215 9.98 -17.16 16.00
CA LEU A 215 11.44 -17.25 15.92
C LEU A 215 11.93 -17.47 14.48
N ASP A 216 11.16 -18.13 13.62
CA ASP A 216 11.53 -18.34 12.21
C ASP A 216 11.45 -17.02 11.43
N SER A 217 10.44 -16.21 11.75
CA SER A 217 10.30 -14.84 11.22
C SER A 217 11.50 -13.96 11.58
N LEU A 218 12.01 -14.05 12.83
CA LEU A 218 13.25 -13.37 13.22
C LEU A 218 14.48 -13.97 12.52
N GLY A 219 14.51 -15.30 12.36
CA GLY A 219 15.56 -16.03 11.66
C GLY A 219 15.75 -15.55 10.22
N TYR A 220 14.66 -15.24 9.50
CA TYR A 220 14.72 -14.68 8.15
C TYR A 220 15.55 -13.39 8.08
N TYR A 221 15.38 -12.47 9.03
CA TYR A 221 16.14 -11.22 9.04
C TYR A 221 17.61 -11.41 9.43
N VAL A 222 17.92 -12.47 10.17
CA VAL A 222 19.30 -12.85 10.50
C VAL A 222 20.03 -13.41 9.28
N THR A 223 19.41 -14.32 8.53
CA THR A 223 20.08 -15.08 7.46
C THR A 223 19.92 -14.47 6.07
N ASN A 224 18.70 -14.07 5.72
CA ASN A 224 18.31 -13.66 4.37
C ASN A 224 17.96 -12.17 4.27
N GLY A 225 18.11 -11.43 5.38
CA GLY A 225 17.80 -10.00 5.44
C GLY A 225 18.92 -9.10 4.92
N GLU A 226 18.52 -7.98 4.32
CA GLU A 226 19.33 -6.77 4.05
C GLU A 226 19.80 -6.06 5.34
N ALA A 227 19.60 -6.67 6.52
CA ALA A 227 19.91 -6.06 7.80
C ALA A 227 21.43 -5.85 7.99
N PRO A 228 21.84 -4.71 8.58
CA PRO A 228 23.22 -4.49 9.01
C PRO A 228 23.72 -5.56 9.98
N GLU A 229 25.03 -5.76 10.05
CA GLU A 229 25.63 -6.78 10.92
C GLU A 229 25.35 -6.52 12.42
N THR A 230 25.27 -5.25 12.83
CA THR A 230 24.87 -4.84 14.19
C THR A 230 23.48 -5.33 14.54
N VAL A 231 22.51 -5.17 13.62
CA VAL A 231 21.14 -5.64 13.77
C VAL A 231 21.10 -7.17 13.76
N LYS A 232 21.83 -7.82 12.85
CA LYS A 232 21.91 -9.29 12.78
C LYS A 232 22.48 -9.90 14.06
N ALA A 233 23.54 -9.32 14.62
CA ALA A 233 24.14 -9.76 15.86
C ALA A 233 23.16 -9.62 17.04
N ALA A 234 22.46 -8.48 17.12
CA ALA A 234 21.43 -8.27 18.13
C ALA A 234 20.27 -9.27 18.00
N LEU A 235 19.79 -9.54 16.78
CA LEU A 235 18.74 -10.54 16.53
C LEU A 235 19.19 -11.97 16.88
N ARG A 236 20.44 -12.34 16.56
CA ARG A 236 21.02 -13.64 16.96
C ARG A 236 21.01 -13.83 18.48
N GLU A 237 21.45 -12.82 19.22
CA GLU A 237 21.46 -12.84 20.68
C GLU A 237 20.04 -12.99 21.26
N ILE A 238 19.06 -12.29 20.69
CA ILE A 238 17.65 -12.40 21.09
C ILE A 238 17.12 -13.81 20.84
N VAL A 239 17.36 -14.35 19.63
CA VAL A 239 16.93 -15.71 19.27
C VAL A 239 17.56 -16.73 20.21
N GLN A 240 18.85 -16.61 20.52
CA GLN A 240 19.54 -17.51 21.44
C GLN A 240 18.95 -17.44 22.86
N ARG A 241 18.71 -16.24 23.39
CA ARG A 241 18.10 -16.05 24.72
C ARG A 241 16.68 -16.62 24.78
N ARG A 242 15.87 -16.40 23.73
CA ARG A 242 14.52 -16.97 23.64
C ARG A 242 14.54 -18.50 23.58
N ARG A 243 15.42 -19.09 22.77
CA ARG A 243 15.60 -20.55 22.72
C ARG A 243 15.98 -21.10 24.09
N ARG A 244 16.88 -20.43 24.81
CA ARG A 244 17.26 -20.85 26.16
C ARG A 244 16.09 -20.86 27.14
N VAL A 245 15.23 -19.85 27.11
CA VAL A 245 14.00 -19.81 27.93
C VAL A 245 13.08 -20.98 27.57
N GLN A 246 12.85 -21.20 26.28
CA GLN A 246 11.98 -22.28 25.78
C GLN A 246 12.52 -23.66 26.16
N GLU A 247 13.82 -23.91 26.02
CA GLU A 247 14.48 -25.16 26.42
C GLU A 247 14.30 -25.45 27.92
N LEU A 248 14.53 -24.46 28.78
CA LEU A 248 14.37 -24.62 30.24
C LEU A 248 12.92 -24.92 30.62
N GLN A 249 11.96 -24.26 29.96
CA GLN A 249 10.54 -24.53 30.16
C GLN A 249 10.15 -25.94 29.70
N GLN A 250 10.65 -26.38 28.55
CA GLN A 250 10.42 -27.74 28.05
C GLN A 250 11.02 -28.81 28.99
N GLN A 251 12.24 -28.58 29.50
CA GLN A 251 12.85 -29.48 30.47
C GLN A 251 12.06 -29.54 31.78
N ALA A 252 11.55 -28.42 32.29
CA ALA A 252 10.69 -28.40 33.47
C ALA A 252 9.39 -29.19 33.23
N ALA A 253 8.74 -28.96 32.08
CA ALA A 253 7.52 -29.69 31.70
C ALA A 253 7.77 -31.21 31.55
N ALA A 254 8.94 -31.63 31.06
CA ALA A 254 9.31 -33.03 31.00
C ALA A 254 9.44 -33.67 32.40
N ARG A 255 9.99 -32.94 33.39
CA ARG A 255 10.05 -33.40 34.79
C ARG A 255 8.66 -33.47 35.43
N ASP A 256 7.77 -32.54 35.11
CA ASP A 256 6.39 -32.61 35.57
C ASP A 256 5.66 -33.84 35.00
N ALA A 257 5.85 -34.11 33.71
CA ALA A 257 5.30 -35.31 33.07
C ALA A 257 5.85 -36.61 33.71
N GLU A 258 7.14 -36.63 34.06
CA GLU A 258 7.75 -37.73 34.80
C GLU A 258 7.09 -37.93 36.17
N ILE A 259 6.88 -36.87 36.94
CA ILE A 259 6.19 -36.93 38.25
C ILE A 259 4.79 -37.51 38.09
N VAL A 260 4.01 -37.04 37.12
CA VAL A 260 2.66 -37.56 36.85
C VAL A 260 2.71 -39.06 36.52
N GLY A 261 3.67 -39.48 35.69
CA GLY A 261 3.86 -40.89 35.35
C GLY A 261 4.16 -41.76 36.57
N VAL A 262 5.07 -41.32 37.45
CA VAL A 262 5.44 -42.06 38.67
C VAL A 262 4.28 -42.12 39.67
N VAL A 263 3.54 -41.02 39.85
CA VAL A 263 2.36 -40.99 40.75
C VAL A 263 1.29 -41.97 40.29
N ASN A 264 1.02 -42.03 38.99
CA ASN A 264 0.06 -42.99 38.42
C ASN A 264 0.52 -44.44 38.63
N ASP A 265 1.82 -44.72 38.52
CA ASP A 265 2.37 -46.04 38.80
C ASP A 265 2.27 -46.41 40.29
N GLN A 266 2.55 -45.47 41.20
CA GLN A 266 2.36 -45.68 42.63
C GLN A 266 0.91 -46.06 42.96
N GLN A 267 -0.08 -45.41 42.33
CA GLN A 267 -1.50 -45.77 42.51
C GLN A 267 -1.79 -47.20 42.04
N ARG A 268 -1.21 -47.62 40.91
CA ARG A 268 -1.34 -49.00 40.41
C ARG A 268 -0.70 -50.01 41.36
N ILE A 269 0.51 -49.72 41.84
CA ILE A 269 1.22 -50.59 42.78
C ILE A 269 0.43 -50.73 44.08
N ARG A 270 -0.08 -49.63 44.65
CA ARG A 270 -0.91 -49.66 45.87
C ARG A 270 -2.15 -50.53 45.70
N LYS A 271 -2.88 -50.39 44.58
CA LYS A 271 -4.03 -51.25 44.26
C LYS A 271 -3.65 -52.72 44.14
N ASN A 272 -2.52 -53.04 43.51
CA ASN A 272 -2.04 -54.42 43.42
C ASN A 272 -1.65 -54.99 44.79
N MET A 273 -1.10 -54.16 45.68
CA MET A 273 -0.71 -54.57 47.03
C MET A 273 -1.91 -54.92 47.92
N ASP A 274 -3.08 -54.32 47.69
CA ASP A 274 -4.31 -54.63 48.45
C ASP A 274 -4.74 -56.10 48.32
N ALA A 275 -4.39 -56.75 47.21
CA ALA A 275 -4.71 -58.15 46.93
C ALA A 275 -3.59 -59.14 47.35
N LEU A 276 -2.46 -58.66 47.88
CA LEU A 276 -1.28 -59.48 48.17
C LEU A 276 -1.13 -59.75 49.67
N ASP A 277 -0.64 -60.95 49.99
CA ASP A 277 -0.21 -61.26 51.36
C ASP A 277 1.02 -60.42 51.76
N LYS A 278 0.97 -59.85 52.97
CA LYS A 278 2.00 -58.92 53.48
C LYS A 278 3.36 -59.60 53.72
N GLY A 279 3.37 -60.92 53.93
CA GLY A 279 4.59 -61.71 54.09
C GLY A 279 5.27 -62.05 52.76
N SER A 280 4.56 -61.94 51.64
CA SER A 280 5.04 -62.35 50.32
C SER A 280 6.28 -61.55 49.86
N ALA A 281 7.17 -62.23 49.13
CA ALA A 281 8.34 -61.59 48.53
C ALA A 281 7.95 -60.47 47.55
N LEU A 282 6.81 -60.61 46.87
CA LEU A 282 6.29 -59.61 45.94
C LEU A 282 5.84 -58.33 46.66
N TYR A 283 5.17 -58.45 47.81
CA TYR A 283 4.79 -57.29 48.64
C TYR A 283 6.02 -56.50 49.08
N LYS A 284 7.06 -57.17 49.57
CA LYS A 284 8.34 -56.52 49.95
C LYS A 284 9.00 -55.79 48.77
N ARG A 285 8.95 -56.37 47.56
CA ARG A 285 9.48 -55.72 46.34
C ARG A 285 8.70 -54.47 45.97
N TYR A 286 7.37 -54.46 46.11
CA TYR A 286 6.55 -53.28 45.85
C TYR A 286 6.78 -52.17 46.86
N VAL A 287 6.97 -52.48 48.15
CA VAL A 287 7.38 -51.48 49.15
C VAL A 287 8.70 -50.81 48.76
N ALA A 288 9.73 -51.59 48.39
CA ALA A 288 11.00 -51.04 47.93
C ALA A 288 10.87 -50.20 46.65
N THR A 289 9.96 -50.58 45.75
CA THR A 289 9.67 -49.81 44.52
C THR A 289 9.01 -48.48 44.85
N LEU A 290 8.02 -48.46 45.76
CA LEU A 290 7.35 -47.23 46.20
C LEU A 290 8.32 -46.25 46.87
N ASP A 291 9.24 -46.77 47.69
CA ASP A 291 10.29 -45.96 48.34
C ASP A 291 11.27 -45.34 47.32
N ALA A 292 11.74 -46.13 46.35
CA ALA A 292 12.55 -45.63 45.25
C ALA A 292 11.80 -44.59 44.39
N GLN A 293 10.49 -44.80 44.17
CA GLN A 293 9.65 -43.86 43.45
C GLN A 293 9.44 -42.54 44.21
N GLU A 294 9.34 -42.57 45.53
CA GLU A 294 9.26 -41.37 46.35
C GLU A 294 10.54 -40.54 46.24
N THR A 295 11.70 -41.20 46.33
CA THR A 295 13.01 -40.55 46.12
C THR A 295 13.08 -39.91 44.72
N ARG A 296 12.60 -40.61 43.69
CA ARG A 296 12.56 -40.12 42.31
C ARG A 296 11.63 -38.92 42.14
N ILE A 297 10.44 -38.94 42.75
CA ILE A 297 9.50 -37.80 42.73
C ILE A 297 10.13 -36.58 43.40
N GLN A 298 10.78 -36.75 44.56
CA GLN A 298 11.44 -35.65 45.27
C GLN A 298 12.56 -35.03 44.42
N ALA A 299 13.41 -35.86 43.80
CA ALA A 299 14.45 -35.40 42.89
C ALA A 299 13.87 -34.66 41.67
N ALA A 300 12.87 -35.24 41.00
CA ALA A 300 12.24 -34.63 39.83
C ALA A 300 11.55 -33.30 40.17
N ARG A 301 10.92 -33.18 41.35
CA ARG A 301 10.32 -31.93 41.84
C ARG A 301 11.37 -30.86 42.09
N ALA A 302 12.48 -31.22 42.76
CA ALA A 302 13.58 -30.31 42.99
C ALA A 302 14.17 -29.78 41.66
N ASP A 303 14.37 -30.67 40.69
CA ASP A 303 14.83 -30.31 39.35
C ASP A 303 13.84 -29.44 38.59
N ALA A 304 12.54 -29.77 38.59
CA ALA A 304 11.50 -28.97 37.95
C ALA A 304 11.48 -27.54 38.50
N ASN A 305 11.55 -27.39 39.84
CA ASN A 305 11.59 -26.07 40.48
C ASN A 305 12.87 -25.29 40.13
N ARG A 306 14.02 -25.95 40.12
CA ARG A 306 15.29 -25.34 39.69
C ARG A 306 15.24 -24.87 38.24
N LEU A 307 14.69 -25.69 37.34
CA LEU A 307 14.54 -25.37 35.92
C LEU A 307 13.57 -24.20 35.69
N ARG A 308 12.44 -24.17 36.42
CA ARG A 308 11.49 -23.04 36.38
C ARG A 308 12.13 -21.74 36.88
N ALA A 309 12.88 -21.79 37.97
CA ALA A 309 13.59 -20.62 38.48
C ALA A 309 14.64 -20.12 37.47
N ALA A 310 15.38 -21.05 36.84
CA ALA A 310 16.31 -20.71 35.77
C ALA A 310 15.62 -20.10 34.55
N ALA A 311 14.46 -20.63 34.14
CA ALA A 311 13.67 -20.09 33.04
C ALA A 311 13.17 -18.66 33.35
N ALA A 312 12.67 -18.44 34.57
CA ALA A 312 12.22 -17.12 35.01
C ALA A 312 13.37 -16.10 35.08
N ASN A 313 14.56 -16.53 35.47
CA ASN A 313 15.76 -15.68 35.44
C ASN A 313 16.15 -15.34 33.99
N ALA A 314 16.21 -16.34 33.12
CA ALA A 314 16.54 -16.13 31.71
C ALA A 314 15.53 -15.21 30.99
N ASP A 315 14.23 -15.31 31.32
CA ASP A 315 13.20 -14.39 30.79
C ASP A 315 13.40 -12.95 31.29
N ARG A 316 13.72 -12.77 32.58
CA ARG A 316 14.05 -11.44 33.13
C ARG A 316 15.28 -10.85 32.46
N ASP A 317 16.34 -11.64 32.26
CA ASP A 317 17.55 -11.20 31.60
C ASP A 317 17.30 -10.83 30.13
N LEU A 318 16.46 -11.61 29.43
CA LEU A 318 16.04 -11.29 28.07
C LEU A 318 15.30 -9.94 28.03
N ARG A 319 14.32 -9.71 28.91
CA ARG A 319 13.58 -8.44 28.96
C ARG A 319 14.51 -7.26 29.26
N ALA A 320 15.39 -7.40 30.25
CA ALA A 320 16.36 -6.36 30.60
C ALA A 320 17.34 -6.06 29.45
N PHE A 321 17.71 -7.08 28.67
CA PHE A 321 18.51 -6.90 27.45
C PHE A 321 17.72 -6.12 26.39
N LEU A 322 16.47 -6.51 26.11
CA LEU A 322 15.63 -5.84 25.12
C LEU A 322 15.33 -4.38 25.47
N ASP A 323 15.14 -4.06 26.74
CA ASP A 323 14.86 -2.70 27.22
C ASP A 323 16.04 -1.75 27.01
N LYS A 324 17.27 -2.27 27.10
CA LYS A 324 18.52 -1.52 26.90
C LYS A 324 19.01 -1.52 25.46
N LEU A 325 18.44 -2.36 24.60
CA LEU A 325 18.88 -2.53 23.23
C LEU A 325 18.39 -1.37 22.36
N GLU A 326 19.35 -0.59 21.85
CA GLU A 326 19.13 0.43 20.82
C GLU A 326 20.17 0.22 19.71
N VAL A 327 19.69 -0.13 18.51
CA VAL A 327 20.53 -0.37 17.33
C VAL A 327 19.84 0.24 16.11
N ALA A 328 20.59 0.89 15.24
CA ALA A 328 20.13 1.44 13.95
C ALA A 328 21.10 1.05 12.83
#